data_AF-A0A7W1UQV0-F1
#
_entry.id   AF-A0A7W1UQV0-F1
#
_cell.length_a   1.000
_cell.length_b   1.000
_cell.length_c   1.000
_cell.angle_alpha   90.00
_cell.angle_beta   90.00
_cell.angle_gamma   90.00
#
_symmetry.space_group_name_H-M   'P 1'
#
loop_
_entity.id
_entity.type
_entity.pdbx_description
1 polymer ?
#
loop_
_entity_poly.entity_id
_entity_poly.type
_entity_poly.pdbx_seq_one_letter_code
_entity_poly.pdbx_strand_id
1 'polypeptide(L)'
;VFSFSDDIQLNVDYLKLKHLIGSLNRDELQKETAFLIKQRDSLRFWKNYVNTPEIIYLSIQASYFMTHYCHGYKKDYNENLPKDIKAQIEFYKQRSEEILVKPIWNEGMHVRFINLNNIYCAFLILGGKDDIKKAVQKLEHLLVNFQQIAFQRLYDALFATLILGYFFLDDNSSIQECYKRYEKLTSNVNKNVENDLTIKAVYYASQWNSTQRKQYVEKLQAILEKAVENDQLKHLQSFITNVVEHFDIPLKQVK
;
A
#
# COMPACT_ATOMS: atom_id res chain seq x y z
N VAL A 1 -14.74 -33.23 -5.18
CA VAL A 1 -14.37 -32.11 -4.27
C VAL A 1 -14.55 -30.83 -5.06
N PHE A 2 -15.66 -30.12 -4.84
CA PHE A 2 -15.89 -28.83 -5.51
C PHE A 2 -14.86 -27.84 -4.96
N SER A 3 -13.94 -27.40 -5.83
CA SER A 3 -13.10 -26.23 -5.59
C SER A 3 -14.05 -25.05 -5.37
N PHE A 4 -14.09 -24.51 -4.16
CA PHE A 4 -14.98 -23.43 -3.80
C PHE A 4 -14.76 -22.25 -4.75
N SER A 5 -15.77 -22.06 -5.60
CA SER A 5 -16.13 -20.88 -6.37
C SER A 5 -15.53 -19.61 -5.77
N ASP A 6 -14.84 -18.84 -6.60
CA ASP A 6 -14.64 -17.42 -6.35
C ASP A 6 -15.96 -16.81 -5.84
N ASP A 7 -15.94 -16.24 -4.64
CA ASP A 7 -17.07 -15.51 -4.09
C ASP A 7 -17.16 -14.17 -4.84
N ILE A 8 -17.87 -14.18 -5.97
CA ILE A 8 -18.05 -13.01 -6.83
C ILE A 8 -18.62 -11.84 -6.02
N GLN A 9 -19.51 -12.12 -5.06
CA GLN A 9 -20.09 -11.10 -4.20
C GLN A 9 -19.01 -10.46 -3.32
N LEU A 10 -18.05 -11.24 -2.78
CA LEU A 10 -16.90 -10.70 -2.06
C LEU A 10 -16.03 -9.78 -2.91
N ASN A 11 -15.78 -10.16 -4.15
CA ASN A 11 -15.00 -9.33 -5.05
C ASN A 11 -15.73 -8.02 -5.39
N VAL A 12 -17.05 -8.07 -5.61
CA VAL A 12 -17.88 -6.88 -5.84
C VAL A 12 -17.91 -5.98 -4.61
N ASP A 13 -18.09 -6.54 -3.42
CA ASP A 13 -18.11 -5.79 -2.16
C ASP A 13 -16.75 -5.14 -1.88
N TYR A 14 -15.65 -5.85 -2.15
CA TYR A 14 -14.29 -5.31 -2.06
C TYR A 14 -14.10 -4.11 -3.01
N LEU A 15 -14.52 -4.24 -4.28
CA LEU A 15 -14.42 -3.15 -5.25
C LEU A 15 -15.27 -1.94 -4.82
N LYS A 16 -16.47 -2.18 -4.29
CA LYS A 16 -17.34 -1.13 -3.72
C LYS A 16 -16.63 -0.42 -2.57
N LEU A 17 -16.14 -1.16 -1.58
CA LEU A 17 -15.45 -0.56 -0.43
C LEU A 17 -14.19 0.19 -0.86
N LYS A 18 -13.40 -0.37 -1.77
CA LYS A 18 -12.20 0.29 -2.30
C LYS A 18 -12.53 1.62 -2.98
N HIS A 19 -13.63 1.68 -3.74
CA HIS A 19 -14.12 2.92 -4.32
C HIS A 19 -14.55 3.94 -3.25
N LEU A 20 -15.15 3.48 -2.16
CA LEU A 20 -15.65 4.32 -1.08
C LEU A 20 -14.56 4.89 -0.15
N ILE A 21 -13.33 4.37 -0.17
CA ILE A 21 -12.22 4.88 0.67
C ILE A 21 -11.98 6.38 0.45
N GLY A 22 -12.17 6.86 -0.78
CA GLY A 22 -11.96 8.27 -1.13
C GLY A 22 -13.14 9.20 -0.81
N SER A 23 -14.30 8.66 -0.42
CA SER A 23 -15.54 9.44 -0.26
C SER A 23 -16.19 9.33 1.11
N LEU A 24 -16.05 8.20 1.79
CA LEU A 24 -16.61 7.99 3.13
C LEU A 24 -15.65 8.41 4.24
N ASN A 25 -16.21 8.91 5.34
CA ASN A 25 -15.43 9.08 6.56
C ASN A 25 -15.13 7.71 7.22
N ARG A 26 -14.18 7.70 8.16
CA ARG A 26 -13.71 6.47 8.82
C ARG A 26 -14.85 5.66 9.45
N ASP A 27 -15.73 6.31 10.20
CA ASP A 27 -16.76 5.65 10.98
C ASP A 27 -17.83 5.03 10.06
N GLU A 28 -18.12 5.67 8.92
CA GLU A 28 -18.95 5.13 7.85
C GLU A 28 -18.29 3.93 7.17
N LEU A 29 -17.00 4.02 6.82
CA LEU A 29 -16.25 2.93 6.20
C LEU A 29 -16.18 1.71 7.14
N GLN A 30 -15.97 1.94 8.43
CA GLN A 30 -15.93 0.89 9.44
C GLN A 30 -17.29 0.20 9.60
N LYS A 31 -18.39 0.96 9.60
CA LYS A 31 -19.75 0.41 9.64
C LYS A 31 -20.06 -0.44 8.41
N GLU A 32 -19.80 0.08 7.21
CA GLU A 32 -19.99 -0.66 5.96
C GLU A 32 -19.18 -1.96 5.95
N THR A 33 -17.91 -1.90 6.38
CA THR A 33 -17.07 -3.09 6.37
C THR A 33 -17.47 -4.10 7.45
N ALA A 34 -17.85 -3.65 8.66
CA ALA A 34 -18.34 -4.53 9.72
C ALA A 34 -19.66 -5.21 9.33
N PHE A 35 -20.55 -4.50 8.63
CA PHE A 35 -21.77 -5.07 8.08
C PHE A 35 -21.47 -6.20 7.09
N LEU A 36 -20.50 -5.98 6.20
CA LEU A 36 -20.08 -6.99 5.22
C LEU A 36 -19.45 -8.23 5.87
N ILE A 37 -18.63 -8.06 6.91
CA ILE A 37 -18.09 -9.18 7.69
C ILE A 37 -19.23 -9.96 8.36
N LYS A 38 -20.15 -9.27 9.05
CA LYS A 38 -21.27 -9.89 9.78
C LYS A 38 -22.18 -10.72 8.88
N GLN A 39 -22.43 -10.28 7.65
CA GLN A 39 -23.23 -11.05 6.68
C GLN A 39 -22.61 -12.42 6.35
N ARG A 40 -21.30 -12.58 6.57
CA ARG A 40 -20.51 -13.74 6.15
C ARG A 40 -20.19 -14.71 7.30
N ASP A 41 -20.50 -14.34 8.54
CA ASP A 41 -20.24 -15.15 9.75
C ASP A 41 -20.92 -16.54 9.71
N SER A 42 -22.03 -16.66 8.99
CA SER A 42 -22.81 -17.90 8.86
C SER A 42 -22.20 -18.93 7.89
N LEU A 43 -21.26 -18.50 7.04
CA LEU A 43 -20.67 -19.34 6.00
C LEU A 43 -19.57 -20.24 6.59
N ARG A 44 -19.89 -21.55 6.71
CA ARG A 44 -19.06 -22.55 7.40
C ARG A 44 -17.66 -22.78 6.81
N PHE A 45 -17.42 -22.41 5.55
CA PHE A 45 -16.12 -22.59 4.91
C PHE A 45 -15.04 -21.65 5.46
N TRP A 46 -15.41 -20.49 6.03
CA TRP A 46 -14.47 -19.52 6.62
C TRP A 46 -13.89 -19.94 7.97
N LYS A 47 -14.51 -20.91 8.66
CA LYS A 47 -14.06 -21.34 9.99
C LYS A 47 -12.82 -22.24 9.95
N ASN A 48 -12.52 -22.87 8.81
CA ASN A 48 -11.46 -23.87 8.68
C ASN A 48 -10.33 -23.49 7.70
N TYR A 49 -10.43 -22.38 6.98
CA TYR A 49 -9.41 -21.89 6.04
C TYR A 49 -9.24 -20.38 6.19
N VAL A 50 -8.14 -19.84 5.63
CA VAL A 50 -7.80 -18.40 5.58
C VAL A 50 -9.08 -17.54 5.48
N ASN A 51 -9.33 -16.71 6.50
CA ASN A 51 -10.51 -15.85 6.57
C ASN A 51 -10.37 -14.70 5.54
N THR A 52 -10.74 -14.94 4.29
CA THR A 52 -10.60 -13.94 3.21
C THR A 52 -11.35 -12.64 3.49
N PRO A 53 -12.57 -12.61 4.06
CA PRO A 53 -13.24 -11.38 4.47
C PRO A 53 -12.38 -10.54 5.43
N GLU A 54 -11.70 -11.18 6.37
CA GLU A 54 -10.79 -10.51 7.29
C GLU A 54 -9.53 -9.97 6.60
N ILE A 55 -8.95 -10.70 5.64
CA ILE A 55 -7.84 -10.17 4.82
C ILE A 55 -8.29 -8.95 4.02
N ILE A 56 -9.49 -8.99 3.43
CA ILE A 56 -10.07 -7.87 2.70
C ILE A 56 -10.29 -6.68 3.61
N TYR A 57 -10.82 -6.90 4.82
CA TYR A 57 -10.97 -5.85 5.82
C TYR A 57 -9.63 -5.20 6.15
N LEU A 58 -8.60 -6.00 6.47
CA LEU A 58 -7.26 -5.51 6.74
C LEU A 58 -6.69 -4.72 5.54
N SER A 59 -6.92 -5.19 4.32
CA SER A 59 -6.49 -4.49 3.10
C SER A 59 -7.14 -3.11 2.97
N ILE A 60 -8.44 -3.00 3.25
CA ILE A 60 -9.17 -1.73 3.17
C ILE A 60 -8.68 -0.77 4.25
N GLN A 61 -8.48 -1.25 5.46
CA GLN A 61 -7.94 -0.46 6.57
C GLN A 61 -6.52 0.02 6.24
N ALA A 62 -5.65 -0.86 5.73
CA ALA A 62 -4.31 -0.49 5.29
C ALA A 62 -4.35 0.60 4.22
N SER A 63 -5.17 0.44 3.18
CA SER A 63 -5.35 1.46 2.15
C SER A 63 -5.84 2.78 2.74
N TYR A 64 -6.86 2.76 3.61
CA TYR A 64 -7.36 3.97 4.27
C TYR A 64 -6.26 4.71 5.02
N PHE A 65 -5.47 4.02 5.86
CA PHE A 65 -4.41 4.69 6.60
C PHE A 65 -3.25 5.16 5.71
N MET A 66 -2.92 4.40 4.67
CA MET A 66 -1.94 4.81 3.67
C MET A 66 -2.38 6.07 2.91
N THR A 67 -3.66 6.19 2.59
CA THR A 67 -4.21 7.38 1.92
C THR A 67 -4.15 8.61 2.80
N HIS A 68 -4.42 8.48 4.11
CA HIS A 68 -4.64 9.64 4.98
C HIS A 68 -3.46 9.98 5.91
N TYR A 69 -2.58 9.03 6.19
CA TYR A 69 -1.53 9.17 7.21
C TYR A 69 -0.14 8.73 6.71
N CYS A 70 0.09 8.56 5.42
CA CYS A 70 1.38 8.14 4.87
C CYS A 70 2.37 9.31 4.72
N HIS A 71 2.84 9.84 5.86
CA HIS A 71 3.75 10.98 5.92
C HIS A 71 5.08 10.64 6.62
N GLY A 72 5.53 9.39 6.55
CA GLY A 72 6.72 8.89 7.26
C GLY A 72 8.05 9.56 6.87
N TYR A 73 8.07 10.35 5.78
CA TYR A 73 9.21 11.20 5.41
C TYR A 73 9.38 12.41 6.34
N LYS A 74 8.34 12.82 7.08
CA LYS A 74 8.42 13.92 8.05
C LYS A 74 9.07 13.44 9.35
N LYS A 75 10.05 14.18 9.87
CA LYS A 75 10.80 13.80 11.08
C LYS A 75 9.92 13.64 12.33
N ASP A 76 8.88 14.46 12.43
CA ASP A 76 7.91 14.56 13.53
C ASP A 76 6.64 13.72 13.29
N TYR A 77 6.62 12.87 12.25
CA TYR A 77 5.45 12.07 11.87
C TYR A 77 4.83 11.28 13.03
N ASN A 78 5.65 10.52 13.75
CA ASN A 78 5.19 9.66 14.84
C ASN A 78 4.71 10.44 16.08
N GLU A 79 5.15 11.69 16.24
CA GLU A 79 4.77 12.58 17.33
C GLU A 79 3.42 13.25 17.04
N ASN A 80 3.19 13.60 15.77
CA ASN A 80 1.97 14.26 15.30
C ASN A 80 0.83 13.30 14.96
N LEU A 81 1.08 11.98 14.93
CA LEU A 81 0.05 10.99 14.66
C LEU A 81 -0.95 10.93 15.84
N PRO A 82 -2.26 11.09 15.61
CA PRO A 82 -3.25 11.02 16.68
C PRO A 82 -3.19 9.71 17.46
N LYS A 83 -3.36 9.78 18.78
CA LYS A 83 -3.22 8.60 19.68
C LYS A 83 -4.18 7.47 19.32
N ASP A 84 -5.41 7.78 18.94
CA ASP A 84 -6.41 6.81 18.53
C ASP A 84 -6.00 6.11 17.21
N ILE A 85 -5.48 6.87 16.25
CA ILE A 85 -4.98 6.34 14.98
C ILE A 85 -3.77 5.42 15.21
N LYS A 86 -2.83 5.83 16.07
CA LYS A 86 -1.68 5.00 16.46
C LYS A 86 -2.10 3.68 17.09
N ALA A 87 -3.08 3.71 18.00
CA ALA A 87 -3.60 2.50 18.63
C ALA A 87 -4.29 1.56 17.63
N GLN A 88 -5.02 2.11 16.64
CA GLN A 88 -5.66 1.31 15.60
C GLN A 88 -4.65 0.66 14.64
N ILE A 89 -3.65 1.41 14.19
CA ILE A 89 -2.57 0.87 13.37
C ILE A 89 -1.88 -0.29 14.11
N GLU A 90 -1.60 -0.12 15.39
CA GLU A 90 -0.99 -1.16 16.22
C GLU A 90 -1.88 -2.40 16.35
N PHE A 91 -3.20 -2.21 16.56
CA PHE A 91 -4.17 -3.31 16.56
C PHE A 91 -4.12 -4.10 15.24
N TYR A 92 -4.10 -3.43 14.09
CA TYR A 92 -4.07 -4.11 12.79
C TYR A 92 -2.73 -4.78 12.47
N LYS A 93 -1.60 -4.24 12.97
CA LYS A 93 -0.30 -4.92 12.93
C LYS A 93 -0.37 -6.26 13.67
N GLN A 94 -0.81 -6.22 14.92
CA GLN A 94 -0.93 -7.41 15.76
C GLN A 94 -1.87 -8.43 15.11
N ARG A 95 -3.03 -7.97 14.61
CA ARG A 95 -3.99 -8.86 13.96
C ARG A 95 -3.43 -9.51 12.70
N SER A 96 -2.67 -8.77 11.90
CA SER A 96 -2.01 -9.32 10.71
C SER A 96 -0.95 -10.37 11.08
N GLU A 97 -0.16 -10.10 12.12
CA GLU A 97 0.87 -11.02 12.62
C GLU A 97 0.28 -12.32 13.16
N GLU A 98 -0.82 -12.25 13.92
CA GLU A 98 -1.59 -13.41 14.41
C GLU A 98 -2.07 -14.33 13.27
N ILE A 99 -2.46 -13.76 12.13
CA ILE A 99 -2.91 -14.53 10.97
C ILE A 99 -1.70 -15.11 10.23
N LEU A 100 -0.61 -14.35 10.10
CA LEU A 100 0.61 -14.77 9.42
C LEU A 100 1.34 -15.94 10.10
N VAL A 101 1.29 -16.06 11.43
CA VAL A 101 1.95 -17.17 12.15
C VAL A 101 1.20 -18.51 12.07
N LYS A 102 -0.03 -18.52 11.54
CA LYS A 102 -0.81 -19.76 11.41
C LYS A 102 -0.13 -20.73 10.42
N PRO A 103 -0.13 -22.05 10.68
CA PRO A 103 0.53 -23.05 9.81
C PRO A 103 -0.21 -23.29 8.47
N ILE A 104 -1.22 -22.49 8.15
CA ILE A 104 -2.09 -22.67 6.98
C ILE A 104 -1.39 -22.39 5.64
N TRP A 105 -0.25 -21.69 5.62
CA TRP A 105 0.35 -21.17 4.40
C TRP A 105 1.09 -22.18 3.51
N ASN A 106 1.30 -23.41 3.99
CA ASN A 106 2.14 -24.42 3.33
C ASN A 106 1.48 -25.12 2.14
N GLU A 107 0.17 -24.93 1.89
CA GLU A 107 -0.61 -25.68 0.89
C GLU A 107 -1.05 -24.80 -0.29
N GLY A 108 -0.10 -24.26 -1.07
CA GLY A 108 -0.42 -23.52 -2.30
C GLY A 108 -1.08 -22.15 -2.10
N MET A 109 -1.15 -21.64 -0.87
CA MET A 109 -1.69 -20.32 -0.54
C MET A 109 -0.66 -19.18 -0.60
N HIS A 110 0.44 -19.39 -1.33
CA HIS A 110 1.57 -18.45 -1.38
C HIS A 110 1.17 -17.04 -1.84
N VAL A 111 0.30 -16.90 -2.85
CA VAL A 111 -0.17 -15.59 -3.32
C VAL A 111 -0.94 -14.84 -2.22
N ARG A 112 -1.78 -15.55 -1.46
CA ARG A 112 -2.51 -14.95 -0.33
C ARG A 112 -1.57 -14.59 0.82
N PHE A 113 -0.58 -15.43 1.09
CA PHE A 113 0.47 -15.16 2.06
C PHE A 113 1.27 -13.91 1.70
N ILE A 114 1.69 -13.77 0.44
CA ILE A 114 2.40 -12.59 -0.08
C ILE A 114 1.51 -11.35 0.07
N ASN A 115 0.24 -11.44 -0.32
CA ASN A 115 -0.69 -10.32 -0.20
C ASN A 115 -0.90 -9.88 1.27
N LEU A 116 -1.09 -10.83 2.20
CA LEU A 116 -1.23 -10.51 3.61
C LEU A 116 0.05 -9.89 4.20
N ASN A 117 1.23 -10.39 3.81
CA ASN A 117 2.47 -9.73 4.22
C ASN A 117 2.57 -8.31 3.64
N ASN A 118 2.12 -8.05 2.41
CA ASN A 118 2.09 -6.70 1.86
C ASN A 118 1.17 -5.78 2.67
N ILE A 119 -0.03 -6.24 3.00
CA ILE A 119 -0.98 -5.52 3.87
C ILE A 119 -0.35 -5.23 5.25
N TYR A 120 0.29 -6.22 5.84
CA TYR A 120 1.02 -6.05 7.09
C TYR A 120 2.14 -5.01 6.98
N CYS A 121 2.91 -5.06 5.89
CA CYS A 121 3.98 -4.09 5.64
C CYS A 121 3.43 -2.67 5.43
N ALA A 122 2.25 -2.51 4.83
CA ALA A 122 1.58 -1.21 4.74
C ALA A 122 1.25 -0.62 6.13
N PHE A 123 0.87 -1.45 7.11
CA PHE A 123 0.72 -0.99 8.50
C PHE A 123 2.06 -0.68 9.17
N LEU A 124 3.11 -1.46 8.88
CA LEU A 124 4.45 -1.24 9.43
C LEU A 124 5.06 0.08 8.96
N ILE A 125 4.89 0.46 7.69
CA ILE A 125 5.47 1.72 7.18
C ILE A 125 4.81 2.99 7.76
N LEU A 126 3.63 2.84 8.36
CA LEU A 126 2.94 3.89 9.14
C LEU A 126 3.39 3.95 10.60
N GLY A 127 4.41 3.16 10.98
CA GLY A 127 4.95 3.10 12.33
C GLY A 127 6.25 3.89 12.54
N GLY A 128 7.03 3.44 13.51
CA GLY A 128 8.36 3.97 13.80
C GLY A 128 9.41 3.53 12.77
N LYS A 129 10.63 4.10 12.85
CA LYS A 129 11.75 3.71 11.97
C LYS A 129 12.05 2.21 12.01
N ASP A 130 11.91 1.56 13.16
CA ASP A 130 12.16 0.12 13.29
C ASP A 130 11.06 -0.72 12.60
N ASP A 131 9.81 -0.28 12.65
CA ASP A 131 8.72 -0.91 11.89
C ASP A 131 8.94 -0.76 10.40
N ILE A 132 9.33 0.44 9.93
CA ILE A 132 9.62 0.70 8.52
C ILE A 132 10.75 -0.22 8.03
N LYS A 133 11.83 -0.37 8.82
CA LYS A 133 12.92 -1.32 8.52
C LYS A 133 12.41 -2.77 8.46
N LYS A 134 11.58 -3.19 9.42
CA LYS A 134 10.95 -4.52 9.44
C LYS A 134 10.12 -4.75 8.17
N ALA A 135 9.37 -3.74 7.71
CA ALA A 135 8.57 -3.80 6.49
C ALA A 135 9.45 -4.01 5.25
N VAL A 136 10.48 -3.18 5.08
CA VAL A 136 11.44 -3.27 3.97
C VAL A 136 12.11 -4.64 3.92
N GLN A 137 12.64 -5.12 5.05
CA GLN A 137 13.28 -6.43 5.14
C GLN A 137 12.33 -7.57 4.75
N LYS A 138 11.07 -7.51 5.21
CA LYS A 138 10.06 -8.50 4.86
C LYS A 138 9.73 -8.48 3.37
N LEU A 139 9.50 -7.31 2.78
CA LEU A 139 9.17 -7.18 1.37
C LEU A 139 10.31 -7.66 0.47
N GLU A 140 11.56 -7.32 0.78
CA GLU A 140 12.72 -7.84 0.04
C GLU A 140 12.84 -9.36 0.15
N HIS A 141 12.65 -9.90 1.37
CA HIS A 141 12.63 -11.35 1.57
C HIS A 141 11.56 -12.04 0.74
N LEU A 142 10.35 -11.46 0.63
CA LEU A 142 9.29 -12.02 -0.22
C LEU A 142 9.69 -11.99 -1.70
N LEU A 143 10.21 -10.87 -2.19
CA LEU A 143 10.60 -10.71 -3.59
C LEU A 143 11.72 -11.68 -3.99
N VAL A 144 12.64 -12.00 -3.08
CA VAL A 144 13.72 -12.97 -3.30
C VAL A 144 13.19 -14.40 -3.23
N ASN A 145 12.49 -14.76 -2.15
CA ASN A 145 12.14 -16.16 -1.88
C ASN A 145 10.98 -16.68 -2.72
N PHE A 146 10.10 -15.79 -3.17
CA PHE A 146 8.96 -16.19 -3.98
C PHE A 146 9.15 -15.94 -5.47
N GLN A 147 10.33 -15.51 -5.94
CA GLN A 147 10.58 -15.13 -7.35
C GLN A 147 10.13 -16.15 -8.42
N GLN A 148 10.00 -17.44 -8.07
CA GLN A 148 9.54 -18.51 -8.97
C GLN A 148 8.01 -18.65 -9.03
N ILE A 149 7.27 -17.99 -8.14
CA ILE A 149 5.81 -18.00 -8.09
C ILE A 149 5.25 -16.92 -9.01
N ALA A 150 4.20 -17.25 -9.76
CA ALA A 150 3.50 -16.30 -10.62
C ALA A 150 2.56 -15.38 -9.81
N PHE A 151 3.11 -14.32 -9.19
CA PHE A 151 2.34 -13.28 -8.50
C PHE A 151 2.59 -11.87 -9.07
N GLN A 152 2.94 -11.77 -10.35
CA GLN A 152 3.32 -10.50 -11.00
C GLN A 152 2.23 -9.41 -10.88
N ARG A 153 0.96 -9.81 -10.73
CA ARG A 153 -0.17 -8.89 -10.48
C ARG A 153 -0.09 -8.14 -9.14
N LEU A 154 0.74 -8.58 -8.20
CA LEU A 154 0.96 -7.93 -6.91
C LEU A 154 2.24 -7.08 -6.89
N TYR A 155 3.04 -7.09 -7.97
CA TYR A 155 4.31 -6.36 -7.99
C TYR A 155 4.11 -4.86 -7.77
N ASP A 156 3.10 -4.25 -8.39
CA ASP A 156 2.84 -2.83 -8.20
C ASP A 156 2.58 -2.46 -6.73
N ALA A 157 1.75 -3.22 -6.02
CA ALA A 157 1.44 -2.99 -4.62
C ALA A 157 2.65 -3.26 -3.70
N LEU A 158 3.43 -4.31 -3.98
CA LEU A 158 4.66 -4.63 -3.24
C LEU A 158 5.71 -3.53 -3.43
N PHE A 159 5.96 -3.13 -4.68
CA PHE A 159 6.94 -2.09 -4.99
C PHE A 159 6.51 -0.71 -4.50
N ALA A 160 5.21 -0.39 -4.51
CA ALA A 160 4.69 0.86 -3.93
C ALA A 160 4.98 0.95 -2.43
N THR A 161 4.71 -0.13 -1.69
CA THR A 161 5.00 -0.19 -0.24
C THR A 161 6.51 -0.17 0.02
N LEU A 162 7.29 -0.90 -0.78
CA LEU A 162 8.74 -1.01 -0.64
C LEU A 162 9.46 0.33 -0.90
N ILE A 163 9.11 1.01 -2.00
CA ILE A 163 9.76 2.28 -2.36
C ILE A 163 9.43 3.39 -1.35
N LEU A 164 8.21 3.39 -0.78
CA LEU A 164 7.86 4.27 0.33
C LEU A 164 8.69 3.97 1.57
N GLY A 165 8.89 2.68 1.89
CA GLY A 165 9.77 2.27 2.98
C GLY A 165 11.20 2.81 2.82
N TYR A 166 11.80 2.67 1.63
CA TYR A 166 13.12 3.24 1.36
C TYR A 166 13.13 4.78 1.42
N PHE A 167 12.07 5.42 0.92
CA PHE A 167 11.92 6.87 0.97
C PHE A 167 11.85 7.41 2.41
N PHE A 168 11.12 6.74 3.30
CA PHE A 168 11.00 7.16 4.70
C PHE A 168 12.27 6.89 5.50
N LEU A 169 13.14 6.01 5.01
CA LEU A 169 14.47 5.76 5.57
C LEU A 169 15.55 6.65 4.95
N ASP A 170 15.21 7.53 4.00
CA ASP A 170 16.15 8.37 3.24
C ASP A 170 17.26 7.55 2.52
N ASP A 171 16.92 6.33 2.07
CA ASP A 171 17.84 5.45 1.35
C ASP A 171 17.74 5.64 -0.17
N ASN A 172 18.33 6.73 -0.65
CA ASN A 172 18.28 7.10 -2.07
C ASN A 172 18.87 6.05 -3.02
N SER A 173 19.89 5.29 -2.57
CA SER A 173 20.46 4.17 -3.35
C SER A 173 19.43 3.06 -3.57
N SER A 174 18.75 2.64 -2.52
CA SER A 174 17.76 1.57 -2.59
C SER A 174 16.51 2.00 -3.33
N ILE A 175 16.10 3.28 -3.25
CA ILE A 175 15.01 3.84 -4.07
C ILE A 175 15.32 3.67 -5.56
N GLN A 176 16.56 4.01 -5.98
CA GLN A 176 16.96 3.91 -7.38
C GLN A 176 16.94 2.46 -7.87
N GLU A 177 17.48 1.53 -7.07
CA GLU A 177 17.50 0.11 -7.43
C GLU A 177 16.09 -0.50 -7.44
N CYS A 178 15.27 -0.15 -6.44
CA CYS A 178 13.86 -0.52 -6.35
C CYS A 178 13.09 -0.09 -7.60
N TYR A 179 13.26 1.16 -8.05
CA TYR A 179 12.61 1.67 -9.26
C TYR A 179 13.03 0.92 -10.53
N LYS A 180 14.34 0.63 -10.69
CA LYS A 180 14.84 -0.15 -11.83
C LYS A 180 14.27 -1.57 -11.85
N ARG A 181 14.26 -2.24 -10.69
CA ARG A 181 13.67 -3.58 -10.53
C ARG A 181 12.19 -3.58 -10.88
N TYR A 182 11.45 -2.58 -10.38
CA TYR A 182 10.03 -2.40 -10.68
C TYR A 182 9.77 -2.28 -12.19
N GLU A 183 10.45 -1.36 -12.87
CA GLU A 183 10.25 -1.14 -14.32
C GLU A 183 10.59 -2.40 -15.14
N LYS A 184 11.66 -3.11 -14.77
CA LYS A 184 12.04 -4.36 -15.44
C LYS A 184 10.99 -5.46 -15.25
N LEU A 185 10.49 -5.64 -14.03
CA LEU A 185 9.57 -6.74 -13.68
C LEU A 185 8.12 -6.47 -14.11
N THR A 186 7.76 -5.22 -14.38
CA THR A 186 6.38 -4.82 -14.70
C THR A 186 6.20 -4.29 -16.13
N SER A 187 7.21 -4.39 -16.98
CA SER A 187 7.20 -3.89 -18.36
C SER A 187 6.05 -4.42 -19.23
N ASN A 188 5.63 -5.67 -18.99
CA ASN A 188 4.58 -6.35 -19.75
C ASN A 188 3.33 -6.68 -18.90
N VAL A 189 3.16 -6.00 -17.76
CA VAL A 189 2.08 -6.26 -16.82
C VAL A 189 1.18 -5.04 -16.74
N ASN A 190 -0.14 -5.25 -16.70
CA ASN A 190 -1.08 -4.17 -16.41
C ASN A 190 -0.87 -3.71 -14.95
N LYS A 191 -0.46 -2.45 -14.80
CA LYS A 191 -0.18 -1.83 -13.50
C LYS A 191 -1.42 -1.12 -13.00
N ASN A 192 -1.67 -1.16 -11.70
CA ASN A 192 -2.57 -0.22 -11.07
C ASN A 192 -1.99 1.20 -11.21
N VAL A 193 -2.81 2.12 -11.75
CA VAL A 193 -2.38 3.49 -12.11
C VAL A 193 -1.90 4.25 -10.88
N GLU A 194 -2.61 4.17 -9.77
CA GLU A 194 -2.26 4.85 -8.51
C GLU A 194 -0.90 4.37 -7.98
N ASN A 195 -0.68 3.05 -7.93
CA ASN A 195 0.59 2.48 -7.50
C ASN A 195 1.75 2.87 -8.42
N ASP A 196 1.58 2.77 -9.74
CA ASP A 196 2.63 3.13 -10.72
C ASP A 196 3.01 4.61 -10.60
N LEU A 197 2.03 5.50 -10.50
CA LEU A 197 2.28 6.92 -10.35
C LEU A 197 2.89 7.27 -8.98
N THR A 198 2.49 6.60 -7.90
CA THR A 198 3.09 6.75 -6.57
C THR A 198 4.57 6.38 -6.59
N ILE A 199 4.91 5.22 -7.18
CA ILE A 199 6.30 4.75 -7.30
C ILE A 199 7.14 5.77 -8.08
N LYS A 200 6.62 6.25 -9.21
CA LYS A 200 7.30 7.26 -10.02
C LYS A 200 7.46 8.59 -9.30
N ALA A 201 6.43 9.04 -8.59
CA ALA A 201 6.48 10.29 -7.83
C ALA A 201 7.56 10.25 -6.74
N VAL A 202 7.60 9.17 -5.95
CA VAL A 202 8.63 8.94 -4.93
C VAL A 202 10.02 8.92 -5.56
N TYR A 203 10.20 8.17 -6.65
CA TYR A 203 11.47 8.10 -7.35
C TYR A 203 11.92 9.48 -7.85
N TYR A 204 11.06 10.23 -8.55
CA TYR A 204 11.44 11.55 -9.08
C TYR A 204 11.69 12.58 -7.99
N ALA A 205 10.91 12.57 -6.90
CA ALA A 205 11.16 13.42 -5.75
C ALA A 205 12.53 13.13 -5.11
N SER A 206 12.84 11.86 -4.84
CA SER A 206 14.15 11.41 -4.32
C SER A 206 15.31 11.79 -5.24
N GLN A 207 15.16 11.57 -6.55
CA GLN A 207 16.19 11.91 -7.53
C GLN A 207 16.42 13.42 -7.65
N TRP A 208 15.35 14.23 -7.58
CA TRP A 208 15.51 15.68 -7.53
C TRP A 208 16.21 16.09 -6.24
N ASN A 209 15.77 15.58 -5.08
CA ASN A 209 16.39 15.92 -3.79
C ASN A 209 17.92 15.66 -3.80
N SER A 210 18.33 14.55 -4.43
CA SER A 210 19.75 14.16 -4.53
C SER A 210 20.55 14.90 -5.61
N THR A 211 19.94 15.27 -6.74
CA THR A 211 20.68 15.75 -7.92
C THR A 211 20.35 17.18 -8.36
N GLN A 212 19.24 17.73 -7.88
CA GLN A 212 18.70 19.04 -8.23
C GLN A 212 18.45 19.23 -9.73
N ARG A 213 18.37 18.15 -10.51
CA ARG A 213 18.20 18.21 -11.97
C ARG A 213 16.75 18.53 -12.36
N LYS A 214 16.59 19.55 -13.20
CA LYS A 214 15.29 20.03 -13.70
C LYS A 214 14.41 18.96 -14.35
N GLN A 215 15.02 17.97 -15.02
CA GLN A 215 14.27 16.87 -15.66
C GLN A 215 13.35 16.10 -14.70
N TYR A 216 13.71 16.00 -13.42
CA TYR A 216 12.90 15.28 -12.43
C TYR A 216 11.72 16.12 -11.95
N VAL A 217 11.88 17.44 -11.90
CA VAL A 217 10.80 18.40 -11.68
C VAL A 217 9.76 18.28 -12.80
N GLU A 218 10.21 18.30 -14.05
CA GLU A 218 9.31 18.18 -15.22
C GLU A 218 8.56 16.84 -15.25
N LYS A 219 9.22 15.74 -14.86
CA LYS A 219 8.58 14.44 -14.76
C LYS A 219 7.58 14.34 -13.60
N LEU A 220 7.90 14.93 -12.46
CA LEU A 220 6.99 14.98 -11.31
C LEU A 220 5.77 15.87 -11.60
N GLN A 221 5.99 17.00 -12.29
CA GLN A 221 4.92 17.88 -12.80
C GLN A 221 3.93 17.11 -13.69
N ALA A 222 4.43 16.33 -14.65
CA ALA A 222 3.59 15.55 -15.54
C ALA A 222 2.77 14.46 -14.80
N ILE A 223 3.26 13.96 -13.66
CA ILE A 223 2.48 13.05 -12.81
C ILE A 223 1.38 13.83 -12.09
N LEU A 224 1.71 15.00 -11.53
CA LEU A 224 0.75 15.83 -10.80
C LEU A 224 -0.41 16.25 -11.72
N GLU A 225 -0.13 16.67 -12.95
CA GLU A 225 -1.15 17.01 -13.95
C GLU A 225 -2.09 15.83 -14.24
N LYS A 226 -1.54 14.63 -14.44
CA LYS A 226 -2.35 13.41 -14.61
C LYS A 226 -3.20 13.07 -13.38
N ALA A 227 -2.68 13.32 -12.18
CA ALA A 227 -3.43 13.09 -10.95
C ALA A 227 -4.58 14.08 -10.80
N VAL A 228 -4.40 15.35 -11.21
CA VAL A 228 -5.43 16.40 -11.18
C VAL A 228 -6.55 16.11 -12.17
N GLU A 229 -6.24 15.59 -13.36
CA GLU A 229 -7.24 15.23 -14.39
C GLU A 229 -8.15 14.07 -13.98
N ASN A 230 -7.80 13.31 -12.94
CA ASN A 230 -8.55 12.14 -12.50
C ASN A 230 -9.01 12.28 -11.05
N ASP A 231 -10.32 12.48 -10.87
CA ASP A 231 -10.95 12.61 -9.55
C ASP A 231 -10.66 11.44 -8.59
N GLN A 232 -10.31 10.27 -9.11
CA GLN A 232 -9.97 9.09 -8.30
C GLN A 232 -8.55 9.17 -7.70
N LEU A 233 -7.71 10.09 -8.16
CA LEU A 233 -6.31 10.25 -7.76
C LEU A 233 -6.07 11.47 -6.84
N LYS A 234 -7.13 12.03 -6.23
CA LYS A 234 -7.03 13.20 -5.31
C LYS A 234 -6.06 12.99 -4.15
N HIS A 235 -5.99 11.77 -3.62
CA HIS A 235 -5.05 11.45 -2.55
C HIS A 235 -3.60 11.45 -3.05
N LEU A 236 -3.34 10.96 -4.27
CA LEU A 236 -2.02 11.00 -4.88
C LEU A 236 -1.61 12.44 -5.17
N GLN A 237 -2.54 13.26 -5.66
CA GLN A 237 -2.32 14.70 -5.80
C GLN A 237 -1.90 15.31 -4.44
N SER A 238 -2.66 15.05 -3.38
CA SER A 238 -2.36 15.55 -2.03
C SER A 238 -1.00 15.07 -1.52
N PHE A 239 -0.68 13.80 -1.75
CA PHE A 239 0.62 13.22 -1.40
C PHE A 239 1.77 13.92 -2.13
N ILE A 240 1.67 14.10 -3.45
CA ILE A 240 2.70 14.77 -4.27
C ILE A 240 2.87 16.21 -3.80
N THR A 241 1.78 16.96 -3.60
CA THR A 241 1.82 18.33 -3.10
C THR A 241 2.55 18.41 -1.75
N ASN A 242 2.19 17.55 -0.79
CA ASN A 242 2.84 17.52 0.52
C ASN A 242 4.34 17.19 0.45
N VAL A 243 4.74 16.27 -0.43
CA VAL A 243 6.16 15.93 -0.66
C VAL A 243 6.90 17.11 -1.29
N VAL A 244 6.30 17.76 -2.28
CA VAL A 244 6.86 18.91 -2.98
C VAL A 244 7.09 20.08 -2.03
N GLU A 245 6.11 20.38 -1.18
CA GLU A 245 6.22 21.40 -0.14
C GLU A 245 7.28 21.03 0.89
N HIS A 246 7.35 19.77 1.32
CA HIS A 246 8.32 19.35 2.34
C HIS A 246 9.77 19.45 1.88
N PHE A 247 10.05 19.14 0.61
CA PHE A 247 11.39 19.18 0.04
C PHE A 247 11.68 20.46 -0.77
N ASP A 248 10.79 21.45 -0.75
CA ASP A 248 10.90 22.70 -1.52
C ASP A 248 11.16 22.47 -3.03
N ILE A 249 10.49 21.47 -3.62
CA ILE A 249 10.64 21.13 -5.04
C ILE A 249 9.98 22.24 -5.89
N PRO A 250 10.69 22.87 -6.85
CA PRO A 250 10.19 24.02 -7.60
C PRO A 250 9.24 23.60 -8.74
N LEU A 251 8.08 23.02 -8.40
CA LEU A 251 7.02 22.72 -9.34
C LEU A 251 6.27 23.99 -9.78
N LYS A 252 5.67 23.95 -10.96
CA LYS A 252 4.77 25.01 -11.42
C LYS A 252 3.42 24.80 -10.75
N GLN A 253 2.80 25.87 -10.29
CA GLN A 253 1.42 25.80 -9.77
C GLN A 253 0.51 25.25 -10.87
N VAL A 254 -0.11 24.10 -10.60
CA VAL A 254 -1.17 23.54 -11.44
C VAL A 254 -2.42 24.35 -11.15
N LYS A 255 -2.98 24.99 -12.19
CA LYS A 255 -4.23 25.75 -12.10
C LYS A 255 -5.44 24.83 -12.13
#